data_AF-A0A7D9JWU1-F1
#
_entry.id   AF-A0A7D9JWU1-F1
#
_cell.length_a   1.000
_cell.length_b   1.000
_cell.length_c   1.000
_cell.angle_alpha   90.00
_cell.angle_beta   90.00
_cell.angle_gamma   90.00
#
_symmetry.space_group_name_H-M   'P 1'
#
loop_
_entity.id
_entity.type
_entity.pdbx_description
1 polymer ?
#
loop_
_entity_poly.entity_id
_entity_poly.type
_entity_poly.pdbx_seq_one_letter_code
_entity_poly.pdbx_strand_id
1 'polypeptide(L)'
;MVVNYFSDIINKLDESTNPCDDFYQYSCGGFLKKTHIPDDKTQVTSSAVADNFVKYALRDLLQNEQLMSNYSKDSAVYKTFTYYKSCMNESAIENAGIKPVLDVIEQHGSWNITNKNWSKDSWILEKILARLFVDLNTPAFIGLDIASSYFNTSERFITISGGRSGNNSIELDKEQSRSRVPRLKEE
;
A
#
# COMPACT_ATOMS: atom_id res chain seq x y z
N MET A 1 19.32 23.66 -6.97
CA MET A 1 19.14 23.46 -5.51
C MET A 1 20.23 22.50 -5.07
N VAL A 2 21.27 22.99 -4.39
CA VAL A 2 22.39 22.13 -3.94
C VAL A 2 21.99 21.59 -2.58
N VAL A 3 21.66 20.30 -2.50
CA VAL A 3 21.51 19.61 -1.21
C VAL A 3 22.90 19.54 -0.60
N ASN A 4 23.14 20.33 0.44
CA ASN A 4 24.42 20.32 1.14
C ASN A 4 24.45 19.10 2.06
N TYR A 5 24.71 17.94 1.45
CA TYR A 5 24.58 16.60 2.06
C TYR A 5 25.27 16.49 3.43
N PHE A 6 26.41 17.16 3.59
CA PHE A 6 27.13 17.24 4.86
C PHE A 6 26.34 17.92 5.98
N SER A 7 25.67 19.04 5.69
CA SER A 7 24.86 19.76 6.67
C SER A 7 23.66 18.92 7.12
N ASP A 8 23.05 18.17 6.19
CA ASP A 8 21.92 17.28 6.52
C ASP A 8 22.34 16.10 7.39
N ILE A 9 23.54 15.55 7.19
CA ILE A 9 24.09 14.50 8.06
C ILE A 9 24.30 15.05 9.47
N ILE A 10 25.03 16.17 9.60
CA ILE A 10 25.33 16.77 10.91
C ILE A 10 24.04 17.09 11.67
N ASN A 11 23.00 17.56 10.99
CA ASN A 11 21.72 17.88 11.60
C ASN A 11 20.97 16.68 12.19
N LYS A 12 21.29 15.45 11.77
CA LYS A 12 20.67 14.20 12.23
C LYS A 12 21.44 13.55 13.38
N LEU A 13 22.71 13.89 13.58
CA LEU A 13 23.55 13.33 14.63
C LEU A 13 23.13 13.81 16.04
N ASP A 14 23.38 12.94 17.02
CA ASP A 14 23.37 13.25 18.45
C ASP A 14 24.79 13.01 19.01
N GLU A 15 25.64 14.02 18.88
CA GLU A 15 27.05 13.96 19.29
C GLU A 15 27.24 13.76 20.81
N SER A 16 26.17 13.86 21.60
CA SER A 16 26.21 13.57 23.04
C SER A 16 26.24 12.08 23.37
N THR A 17 25.92 11.22 22.41
CA THR A 17 25.93 9.75 22.58
C THR A 17 27.22 9.16 22.04
N ASN A 18 27.86 8.26 22.77
CA ASN A 18 29.04 7.55 22.27
C ASN A 18 28.61 6.54 21.17
N PRO A 19 29.15 6.63 19.94
CA PRO A 19 28.79 5.72 18.85
C PRO A 19 29.13 4.24 19.12
N CYS A 20 30.09 3.96 20.00
CA CYS A 20 30.44 2.59 20.38
C CYS A 20 29.40 1.95 21.32
N ASP A 21 28.59 2.77 22.00
CA ASP A 21 27.59 2.31 22.96
C ASP A 21 26.21 2.20 22.30
N ASP A 22 25.79 3.23 21.55
CA ASP A 22 24.56 3.23 20.76
C ASP A 22 24.74 4.04 19.46
N PHE A 23 25.13 3.34 18.40
CA PHE A 23 25.33 3.95 17.09
C PHE A 23 24.03 4.48 16.47
N TYR A 24 22.88 3.89 16.79
CA TYR A 24 21.59 4.35 16.25
C TYR A 24 21.25 5.70 16.86
N GLN A 25 21.35 5.84 18.18
CA GLN A 25 21.11 7.11 18.85
C GLN A 25 22.15 8.17 18.43
N TYR A 26 23.44 7.83 18.32
CA TYR A 26 24.45 8.77 17.82
C TYR A 26 24.14 9.26 16.39
N SER A 27 23.78 8.35 15.48
CA SER A 27 23.59 8.69 14.07
C SER A 27 22.23 9.34 13.75
N CYS A 28 21.18 9.00 14.51
CA CYS A 28 19.79 9.37 14.21
C CYS A 28 19.12 10.18 15.33
N GLY A 29 19.72 10.29 16.51
CA GLY A 29 19.09 10.92 17.69
C GLY A 29 18.73 12.38 17.49
N GLY A 30 19.50 13.12 16.69
CA GLY A 30 19.16 14.49 16.29
C GLY A 30 17.91 14.56 15.40
N PHE A 31 17.72 13.58 14.50
CA PHE A 31 16.49 13.44 13.72
C PHE A 31 15.31 13.08 14.63
N LEU A 32 15.45 12.09 15.51
CA LEU A 32 14.38 11.66 16.42
C LEU A 32 13.87 12.80 17.33
N LYS A 33 14.78 13.67 17.81
CA LYS A 33 14.41 14.83 18.63
C LYS A 33 13.65 15.93 17.86
N LYS A 34 13.93 16.08 16.56
CA LYS A 34 13.40 17.18 15.72
C LYS A 34 12.17 16.77 14.91
N THR A 35 12.02 15.49 14.60
CA THR A 35 10.98 15.00 13.70
C THR A 35 9.73 14.60 14.47
N HIS A 36 8.62 15.22 14.09
CA HIS A 36 7.28 14.81 14.50
C HIS A 36 6.66 13.94 13.39
N ILE A 37 5.88 12.93 13.78
CA ILE A 37 5.08 12.12 12.86
C ILE A 37 3.76 12.86 12.64
N PRO A 38 3.47 13.37 11.43
CA PRO A 38 2.21 14.05 11.15
C PRO A 38 0.99 13.12 11.33
N ASP A 39 -0.19 13.70 11.59
CA ASP A 39 -1.44 12.95 11.82
C ASP A 39 -1.85 12.03 10.66
N ASP A 40 -1.44 12.34 9.43
CA ASP A 40 -1.72 11.55 8.23
C ASP A 40 -0.73 10.39 8.01
N LYS A 41 0.26 10.21 8.91
CA LYS A 41 1.31 9.20 8.76
C LYS A 41 1.45 8.35 10.02
N THR A 42 1.77 7.07 9.81
CA THR A 42 2.12 6.15 10.91
C THR A 42 3.62 6.13 11.20
N GLN A 43 4.44 6.58 10.25
CA GLN A 43 5.90 6.63 10.36
C GLN A 43 6.47 7.75 9.50
N VAL A 44 7.59 8.32 9.95
CA VAL A 44 8.44 9.20 9.13
C VAL A 44 9.86 8.64 9.15
N THR A 45 10.45 8.56 7.96
CA THR A 45 11.83 8.12 7.76
C THR A 45 12.70 9.31 7.37
N SER A 46 14.01 9.10 7.39
CA SER A 46 14.97 10.11 6.93
C SER A 46 14.86 10.42 5.42
N SER A 47 14.13 9.60 4.65
CA SER A 47 13.83 9.81 3.23
C SER A 47 12.61 10.71 2.98
N ALA A 48 11.85 11.06 4.01
CA ALA A 48 10.56 11.75 3.84
C ALA A 48 10.66 13.07 3.04
N VAL A 49 11.77 13.78 3.14
CA VAL A 49 12.02 15.00 2.34
C VAL A 49 12.10 14.67 0.85
N ALA A 50 12.84 13.64 0.48
CA ALA A 50 12.98 13.19 -0.91
C ALA A 50 11.64 12.64 -1.44
N ASP A 51 10.95 11.82 -0.64
CA ASP A 51 9.67 11.23 -1.01
C ASP A 51 8.61 12.33 -1.25
N ASN A 52 8.56 13.32 -0.37
CA ASN A 52 7.68 14.48 -0.54
C ASN A 52 8.06 15.31 -1.77
N PHE A 53 9.36 15.54 -2.00
CA PHE A 53 9.82 16.26 -3.20
C PHE A 53 9.35 15.58 -4.48
N VAL A 54 9.53 14.27 -4.60
CA VAL A 54 9.08 13.49 -5.76
C VAL A 54 7.56 13.56 -5.89
N LYS A 55 6.82 13.39 -4.78
CA LYS A 55 5.35 13.47 -4.78
C LYS A 55 4.85 14.83 -5.27
N TYR A 56 5.43 15.93 -4.79
CA TYR A 56 5.03 17.28 -5.20
C TYR A 56 5.43 17.59 -6.64
N ALA A 57 6.64 17.21 -7.06
CA ALA A 57 7.07 17.37 -8.44
C ALA A 57 6.16 16.61 -9.41
N LEU A 58 5.79 15.36 -9.08
CA LEU A 58 4.84 14.58 -9.88
C LEU A 58 3.45 15.22 -9.91
N ARG A 59 2.96 15.73 -8.78
CA ARG A 59 1.69 16.47 -8.72
C ARG A 59 1.72 17.69 -9.64
N ASP A 60 2.77 18.51 -9.56
CA ASP A 60 2.89 19.72 -10.38
C ASP A 60 2.93 19.39 -11.87
N LEU A 61 3.66 18.33 -12.24
CA LEU A 61 3.71 17.84 -13.62
C LEU A 61 2.34 17.36 -14.09
N LEU A 62 1.64 16.54 -13.30
CA LEU A 62 0.35 15.93 -13.66
C LEU A 62 -0.82 16.92 -13.64
N GLN A 63 -0.68 18.05 -12.95
CA GLN A 63 -1.66 19.15 -12.96
C GLN A 63 -1.46 20.12 -14.14
N ASN A 64 -0.33 20.05 -14.85
CA ASN A 64 -0.04 20.93 -15.96
C ASN A 64 -0.81 20.52 -17.23
N GLU A 65 -1.87 21.27 -17.55
CA GLU A 65 -2.73 20.98 -18.71
C GLU A 65 -2.04 21.20 -20.05
N GLN A 66 -1.14 22.17 -20.14
CA GLN A 66 -0.35 22.40 -21.35
C GLN A 66 0.57 21.20 -21.63
N LEU A 67 1.18 20.65 -20.58
CA LEU A 67 2.02 19.46 -20.68
C LEU A 67 1.19 18.26 -21.16
N MET A 68 0.01 18.04 -20.57
CA MET A 68 -0.93 17.01 -21.02
C MET A 68 -1.29 17.17 -22.51
N SER A 69 -1.56 18.40 -22.97
CA SER A 69 -1.87 18.67 -24.38
C SER A 69 -0.68 18.36 -25.30
N ASN A 70 0.53 18.76 -24.89
CA ASN A 70 1.76 18.49 -25.65
C ASN A 70 2.01 16.98 -25.83
N TYR A 71 1.67 16.18 -24.82
CA TYR A 71 1.81 14.71 -24.84
C TYR A 71 0.52 13.96 -25.22
N SER A 72 -0.47 14.63 -25.81
CA SER A 72 -1.76 14.01 -26.19
C SER A 72 -1.64 12.84 -27.17
N LYS A 73 -0.56 12.79 -27.97
CA LYS A 73 -0.28 11.69 -28.91
C LYS A 73 0.47 10.52 -28.27
N ASP A 74 1.05 10.70 -27.09
CA ASP A 74 1.69 9.63 -26.33
C ASP A 74 0.64 8.95 -25.45
N SER A 75 0.22 7.75 -25.84
CA SER A 75 -0.86 7.02 -25.16
C SER A 75 -0.54 6.75 -23.68
N ALA A 76 0.71 6.41 -23.34
CA ALA A 76 1.08 6.06 -21.97
C ALA A 76 1.10 7.30 -21.06
N VAL A 77 1.71 8.38 -21.55
CA VAL A 77 1.77 9.64 -20.82
C VAL A 77 0.37 10.24 -20.67
N TYR A 78 -0.41 10.28 -21.75
CA TYR A 78 -1.77 10.82 -21.72
C TYR A 78 -2.72 10.04 -20.79
N LYS A 79 -2.63 8.70 -20.77
CA LYS A 79 -3.37 7.87 -19.80
C LYS A 79 -2.97 8.18 -18.36
N THR A 80 -1.69 8.45 -18.10
CA THR A 80 -1.21 8.81 -16.76
C THR A 80 -1.84 10.12 -16.28
N PHE A 81 -1.86 11.15 -17.14
CA PHE A 81 -2.57 12.40 -16.86
C PHE A 81 -4.07 12.20 -16.63
N THR A 82 -4.72 11.44 -17.51
CA THR A 82 -6.16 11.19 -17.44
C THR A 82 -6.53 10.45 -16.16
N TYR A 83 -5.76 9.41 -15.80
CA TYR A 83 -5.94 8.65 -14.57
C TYR A 83 -5.75 9.51 -13.31
N TYR A 84 -4.74 10.37 -13.31
CA TYR A 84 -4.55 11.34 -12.23
C TYR A 84 -5.76 12.29 -12.12
N LYS A 85 -6.22 12.87 -13.23
CA LYS A 85 -7.40 13.76 -13.22
C LYS A 85 -8.67 13.06 -12.76
N SER A 86 -8.90 11.80 -13.12
CA SER A 86 -10.05 11.04 -12.63
C SER A 86 -9.97 10.78 -11.12
N CYS A 87 -8.78 10.52 -10.58
CA CYS A 87 -8.57 10.33 -9.15
C CYS A 87 -8.80 11.62 -8.35
N MET A 88 -8.39 12.76 -8.89
CA MET A 88 -8.51 14.06 -8.21
C MET A 88 -9.90 14.70 -8.32
N ASN A 89 -10.83 14.14 -9.10
CA ASN A 89 -12.17 14.69 -9.27
C ASN A 89 -13.13 14.20 -8.19
N GLU A 90 -12.97 14.73 -6.98
CA GLU A 90 -13.80 14.39 -5.81
C GLU A 90 -15.30 14.57 -6.08
N SER A 91 -15.70 15.65 -6.77
CA SER A 91 -17.11 15.87 -7.13
C SER A 91 -17.69 14.73 -7.97
N ALA A 92 -16.94 14.19 -8.93
CA ALA A 92 -17.40 13.05 -9.72
C ALA A 92 -17.48 11.77 -8.88
N ILE A 93 -16.53 11.57 -7.95
CA ILE A 93 -16.50 10.44 -7.02
C ILE A 93 -17.72 10.49 -6.09
N GLU A 94 -17.98 11.63 -5.46
CA GLU A 94 -19.11 11.82 -4.55
C GLU A 94 -20.47 11.68 -5.28
N ASN A 95 -20.57 12.21 -6.50
CA ASN A 95 -21.78 12.06 -7.31
C ASN A 95 -22.04 10.60 -7.71
N ALA A 96 -20.99 9.79 -7.93
CA ALA A 96 -21.14 8.37 -8.24
C ALA A 96 -21.55 7.55 -7.00
N GLY A 97 -21.15 7.99 -5.80
CA GLY A 97 -21.46 7.35 -4.54
C GLY A 97 -21.01 5.88 -4.50
N ILE A 98 -21.80 5.03 -3.84
CA ILE A 98 -21.46 3.60 -3.65
C ILE A 98 -21.71 2.73 -4.90
N LYS A 99 -22.39 3.27 -5.92
CA LYS A 99 -22.85 2.48 -7.07
C LYS A 99 -21.73 1.72 -7.77
N PRO A 100 -20.56 2.32 -8.10
CA PRO A 100 -19.49 1.59 -8.78
C PRO A 100 -19.00 0.36 -8.01
N VAL A 101 -18.99 0.43 -6.67
CA VAL A 101 -18.60 -0.69 -5.81
C VAL A 101 -19.64 -1.80 -5.86
N LEU A 102 -20.94 -1.46 -5.81
CA LEU A 102 -22.02 -2.44 -5.93
C LEU A 102 -22.02 -3.14 -7.29
N ASP A 103 -21.78 -2.39 -8.37
CA ASP A 103 -21.69 -2.95 -9.73
C ASP A 103 -20.55 -3.99 -9.81
N VAL A 104 -19.38 -3.69 -9.22
CA VAL A 104 -18.26 -4.64 -9.15
C VAL A 104 -18.65 -5.87 -8.34
N ILE A 105 -19.30 -5.72 -7.18
CA ILE A 105 -19.74 -6.87 -6.36
C ILE A 105 -20.72 -7.75 -7.15
N GLU A 106 -21.69 -7.16 -7.86
CA GLU A 106 -22.66 -7.89 -8.67
C GLU A 106 -22.00 -8.65 -9.82
N GLN A 107 -21.07 -8.01 -10.55
CA GLN A 107 -20.34 -8.62 -11.66
C GLN A 107 -19.51 -9.83 -11.22
N HIS A 108 -18.99 -9.84 -9.99
CA HIS A 108 -18.07 -10.86 -9.49
C HIS A 108 -18.77 -11.91 -8.60
N GLY A 109 -20.08 -12.09 -8.74
CA GLY A 109 -20.83 -13.19 -8.11
C GLY A 109 -21.77 -12.79 -6.98
N SER A 110 -21.80 -11.50 -6.63
CA SER A 110 -22.67 -10.93 -5.61
C SER A 110 -22.50 -11.62 -4.23
N TRP A 111 -23.34 -11.21 -3.27
CA TRP A 111 -23.36 -11.73 -1.91
C TRP A 111 -24.74 -11.50 -1.27
N ASN A 112 -24.99 -12.16 -0.14
CA ASN A 112 -26.27 -12.07 0.57
C ASN A 112 -26.51 -10.73 1.30
N ILE A 113 -25.48 -9.89 1.47
CA ILE A 113 -25.57 -8.65 2.25
C ILE A 113 -26.35 -7.59 1.47
N THR A 114 -26.03 -7.37 0.19
CA THR A 114 -26.69 -6.35 -0.64
C THR A 114 -27.73 -6.92 -1.60
N ASN A 115 -27.73 -8.24 -1.84
CA ASN A 115 -28.67 -8.89 -2.75
C ASN A 115 -29.52 -9.94 -2.02
N LYS A 116 -30.79 -9.61 -1.76
CA LYS A 116 -31.75 -10.52 -1.09
C LYS A 116 -32.12 -11.75 -1.91
N ASN A 117 -31.93 -11.68 -3.23
CA ASN A 117 -32.22 -12.79 -4.15
C ASN A 117 -30.98 -13.66 -4.41
N TRP A 118 -29.88 -13.40 -3.69
CA TRP A 118 -28.67 -14.21 -3.79
C TRP A 118 -28.95 -15.66 -3.37
N SER A 119 -28.51 -16.62 -4.19
CA SER A 119 -28.65 -18.05 -3.93
C SER A 119 -27.28 -18.71 -3.78
N LYS A 120 -27.12 -19.44 -2.66
CA LYS A 120 -25.93 -20.24 -2.38
C LYS A 120 -25.66 -21.28 -3.47
N ASP A 121 -26.70 -21.86 -4.06
CA ASP A 121 -26.56 -22.95 -5.03
C ASP A 121 -25.93 -22.48 -6.34
N SER A 122 -26.13 -21.21 -6.69
CA SER A 122 -25.50 -20.58 -7.85
C SER A 122 -24.07 -20.09 -7.58
N TRP A 123 -23.64 -20.09 -6.32
CA TRP A 123 -22.38 -19.47 -5.89
C TRP A 123 -21.28 -20.52 -5.71
N ILE A 124 -20.41 -20.63 -6.71
CA ILE A 124 -19.31 -21.60 -6.74
C ILE A 124 -18.03 -20.90 -6.28
N LEU A 125 -17.59 -21.21 -5.06
CA LEU A 125 -16.48 -20.54 -4.37
C LEU A 125 -15.22 -20.43 -5.25
N GLU A 126 -14.79 -21.53 -5.88
CA GLU A 126 -13.57 -21.60 -6.67
C GLU A 126 -13.63 -20.68 -7.89
N LYS A 127 -14.79 -20.58 -8.54
CA LYS A 127 -15.00 -19.68 -9.68
C LYS A 127 -14.99 -18.22 -9.23
N ILE A 128 -15.60 -17.92 -8.09
CA ILE A 128 -15.62 -16.56 -7.55
C ILE A 128 -14.22 -16.13 -7.13
N LEU A 129 -13.49 -16.96 -6.38
CA LEU A 129 -12.09 -16.69 -5.99
C LEU A 129 -11.19 -16.50 -7.22
N ALA A 130 -11.34 -17.34 -8.26
CA ALA A 130 -10.59 -17.19 -9.49
C ALA A 130 -10.88 -15.87 -10.21
N ARG A 131 -12.16 -15.45 -10.31
CA ARG A 131 -12.53 -14.16 -10.91
C ARG A 131 -12.01 -12.98 -10.10
N LEU A 132 -12.18 -13.00 -8.77
CA LEU A 132 -11.65 -11.95 -7.90
C LEU A 132 -10.13 -11.82 -8.02
N PHE A 133 -9.42 -12.94 -8.18
CA PHE A 133 -7.99 -12.93 -8.43
C PHE A 133 -7.65 -12.36 -9.81
N VAL A 134 -8.25 -12.88 -10.89
CA VAL A 134 -7.89 -12.51 -12.27
C VAL A 134 -8.31 -11.07 -12.60
N ASP A 135 -9.52 -10.68 -12.22
CA ASP A 135 -10.12 -9.41 -12.64
C ASP A 135 -9.73 -8.26 -11.70
N LEU A 136 -9.56 -8.55 -10.39
CA LEU A 136 -9.35 -7.53 -9.35
C LEU A 136 -8.01 -7.67 -8.61
N ASN A 137 -7.17 -8.64 -8.96
CA ASN A 137 -5.91 -8.94 -8.26
C ASN A 137 -6.11 -9.08 -6.73
N THR A 138 -7.19 -9.76 -6.34
CA THR A 138 -7.56 -9.98 -4.93
C THR A 138 -7.43 -11.46 -4.57
N PRO A 139 -6.22 -11.94 -4.18
CA PRO A 139 -5.98 -13.33 -3.78
C PRO A 139 -6.52 -13.60 -2.37
N ALA A 140 -7.83 -13.80 -2.24
CA ALA A 140 -8.44 -14.19 -0.97
C ALA A 140 -8.10 -15.66 -0.65
N PHE A 141 -7.55 -15.91 0.55
CA PHE A 141 -7.12 -17.23 1.08
C PHE A 141 -5.97 -17.93 0.35
N ILE A 142 -5.95 -17.90 -0.98
CA ILE A 142 -4.94 -18.56 -1.82
C ILE A 142 -4.30 -17.51 -2.72
N GLY A 143 -2.97 -17.36 -2.60
CA GLY A 143 -2.16 -16.59 -3.53
C GLY A 143 -1.71 -17.47 -4.68
N LEU A 144 -1.83 -16.94 -5.89
CA LEU A 144 -1.26 -17.55 -7.10
C LEU A 144 -0.28 -16.56 -7.72
N ASP A 145 0.87 -17.03 -8.16
CA ASP A 145 1.85 -16.20 -8.86
C ASP A 145 2.63 -17.02 -9.89
N ILE A 146 3.21 -16.36 -10.89
CA ILE A 146 4.05 -16.97 -11.90
C ILE A 146 5.52 -16.69 -11.55
N ALA A 147 6.18 -17.68 -10.97
CA ALA A 147 7.59 -17.60 -10.63
C ALA A 147 8.49 -18.17 -11.74
N SER A 148 9.71 -17.66 -11.82
CA SER A 148 10.75 -18.26 -12.66
C SER A 148 11.49 -19.35 -11.88
N SER A 149 11.93 -20.40 -12.56
CA SER A 149 12.77 -21.42 -11.92
C SER A 149 14.05 -20.78 -11.38
N TYR A 150 14.44 -21.13 -10.16
CA TYR A 150 15.77 -20.78 -9.64
C TYR A 150 16.91 -21.45 -10.43
N PHE A 151 16.62 -22.60 -11.05
CA PHE A 151 17.60 -23.37 -11.83
C PHE A 151 17.61 -23.03 -13.32
N ASN A 152 16.50 -22.49 -13.83
CA ASN A 152 16.33 -22.12 -15.24
C ASN A 152 15.37 -20.91 -15.38
N THR A 153 15.93 -19.71 -15.50
CA THR A 153 15.13 -18.48 -15.58
C THR A 153 14.36 -18.32 -16.89
N SER A 154 14.45 -19.24 -17.84
CA SER A 154 13.54 -19.33 -19.00
C SER A 154 12.26 -20.12 -18.71
N GLU A 155 12.23 -20.94 -17.66
CA GLU A 155 11.04 -21.69 -17.25
C GLU A 155 10.16 -20.88 -16.29
N ARG A 156 8.85 -21.13 -16.34
CA ARG A 156 7.84 -20.48 -15.50
C ARG A 156 6.96 -21.54 -14.83
N PHE A 157 6.63 -21.33 -13.57
CA PHE A 157 5.74 -22.20 -12.81
C PHE A 157 4.69 -21.40 -12.07
N ILE A 158 3.51 -21.98 -11.92
CA ILE A 158 2.49 -21.47 -11.01
C ILE A 158 2.94 -21.83 -9.60
N THR A 159 3.00 -20.82 -8.74
CA THR A 159 3.25 -20.96 -7.31
C THR A 159 1.97 -20.74 -6.54
N ILE A 160 1.80 -21.50 -5.46
CA ILE A 160 0.65 -21.42 -4.57
C ILE A 160 1.16 -20.99 -3.20
N SER A 161 0.58 -19.93 -2.64
CA SER A 161 0.94 -19.38 -1.35
C SER A 161 -0.30 -19.01 -0.53
N GLY A 162 -0.10 -18.56 0.71
CA GLY A 162 -1.18 -17.98 1.51
C GLY A 162 -1.68 -16.68 0.89
N GLY A 163 -2.99 -16.57 0.73
CA GLY A 163 -3.65 -15.35 0.24
C GLY A 163 -3.69 -14.24 1.28
N ARG A 164 -4.27 -13.11 0.89
CA ARG A 164 -4.48 -11.96 1.78
C ARG A 164 -5.56 -12.27 2.81
N SER A 165 -5.31 -11.84 4.04
CA SER A 165 -6.30 -11.67 5.10
C SER A 165 -6.59 -10.17 5.24
N GLY A 166 -7.82 -9.82 5.63
CA GLY A 166 -8.18 -8.44 5.97
C GLY A 166 -7.52 -7.94 7.26
N ASN A 167 -6.91 -8.84 8.04
CA ASN A 167 -6.26 -8.52 9.30
C ASN A 167 -4.76 -8.27 9.11
N ASN A 168 -4.24 -7.32 9.89
CA ASN A 168 -2.80 -7.12 10.01
C ASN A 168 -2.17 -8.28 10.81
N SER A 169 -1.05 -8.83 10.36
CA SER A 169 -0.33 -9.90 11.08
C SER A 169 0.05 -9.49 12.51
N ILE A 170 0.32 -8.21 12.73
CA ILE A 170 0.63 -7.64 14.06
C ILE A 170 -0.55 -7.79 15.03
N GLU A 171 -1.80 -7.73 14.56
CA GLU A 171 -2.98 -7.94 15.41
C GLU A 171 -3.21 -9.42 15.73
N LEU A 172 -2.96 -10.30 14.76
CA LEU A 172 -3.07 -11.75 14.94
C LEU A 172 -2.05 -12.29 15.96
N ASP A 173 -0.84 -11.73 15.98
CA ASP A 173 0.21 -12.12 16.94
C ASP A 173 -0.08 -11.62 18.37
N LYS A 174 -0.81 -10.50 18.52
CA LYS A 174 -1.24 -9.99 19.84
C LYS A 174 -2.24 -10.92 20.54
N GLU A 175 -3.12 -11.59 19.79
CA GLU A 175 -4.02 -12.59 20.37
C GLU A 175 -3.29 -13.88 20.77
N GLN A 176 -2.32 -14.32 19.97
CA GLN A 176 -1.50 -15.49 20.31
C GLN A 176 -0.58 -15.27 21.52
N SER A 177 -0.13 -14.03 21.76
CA SER A 177 0.67 -13.71 22.95
C SER A 177 -0.19 -13.64 24.21
N ARG A 178 -1.43 -13.14 24.13
CA ARG A 178 -2.39 -13.15 25.25
C ARG A 178 -2.78 -14.56 25.71
N SER A 179 -2.88 -15.53 24.80
CA SER A 179 -3.22 -16.92 25.17
C SER A 179 -2.09 -17.68 25.85
N ARG A 180 -0.84 -17.18 25.78
CA ARG A 180 0.35 -17.80 26.36
C ARG A 180 0.76 -17.24 27.72
N VAL A 181 0.07 -16.23 28.26
CA VAL A 181 0.36 -15.73 29.62
C VAL A 181 -0.35 -16.63 30.64
N PRO A 182 0.37 -17.42 31.45
CA PRO A 182 -0.25 -18.18 32.52
C PRO A 182 -0.84 -17.19 33.52
N ARG A 183 -2.12 -17.34 33.86
CA ARG A 183 -2.71 -16.63 35.01
C ARG A 183 -1.98 -17.13 36.25
N LEU A 184 -1.08 -16.31 36.79
CA LEU A 184 -0.55 -16.50 38.13
C LEU A 184 -1.76 -16.51 39.07
N LYS A 185 -1.97 -17.63 39.74
CA LYS A 185 -2.91 -17.70 40.86
C LYS A 185 -2.27 -16.88 41.98
N GLU A 186 -2.95 -15.82 42.38
CA GLU A 186 -2.66 -15.13 43.63
C GLU A 186 -3.02 -16.09 44.77
N GLU A 187 -2.02 -16.49 45.55
CA GLU A 187 -2.14 -17.02 46.92
C GLU A 187 -1.54 -16.00 47.89
#